data_AF-A0A8E5MGL1-F1
#
_entry.id   AF-A0A8E5MGL1-F1
#
_cell.length_a   1.000
_cell.length_b   1.000
_cell.length_c   1.000
_cell.angle_alpha   90.00
_cell.angle_beta   90.00
_cell.angle_gamma   90.00
#
_symmetry.space_group_name_H-M   'P 1'
#
loop_
_entity.id
_entity.type
_entity.pdbx_description
1 polymer ?
#
loop_
_entity_poly.entity_id
_entity_poly.type
_entity_poly.pdbx_seq_one_letter_code
_entity_poly.pdbx_strand_id
1 'polypeptide(L)'
;MMLRGRPALLAFAAVTAVYLLWLFPSALETQDTVELCKKFEWSVYPESPKRGRRRIYDLFLINTETDWLEVRLGTMYDQVDYFVVVESNRTFTGKDKPLIVKDRWAEWAKFHKKMVYHQVQVPASFQPQSAWETEGFMRNALLDQAVEQLPAAKKPRLGDVLIVSDADEVPRPSTLEILRACDIPVRVTLWSQFFYYSFQFRHRGTDWHAPHATFYNGIDTVRPDDLRSGKGLDDVPQGGIGNSSWHCSSCFRTVKEFQTKLLSFSHTEYSGEKYRDPAWIADHVRAGKDMYERDSEIFDRVDDNADIPDHIARHKDKFSYMVSRDGDSSGFADYP
;
A
#
# COMPACT_ATOMS: atom_id res chain seq x y z
N MET A 1 -14.92 -3.70 -96.53
CA MET A 1 -13.46 -3.91 -96.65
C MET A 1 -12.79 -3.17 -95.49
N MET A 2 -12.17 -3.91 -94.56
CA MET A 2 -11.26 -3.42 -93.50
C MET A 2 -11.80 -2.42 -92.44
N LEU A 3 -11.18 -2.18 -91.27
CA LEU A 3 -10.55 -3.05 -90.24
C LEU A 3 -10.37 -2.19 -88.95
N ARG A 4 -10.51 -2.80 -87.76
CA ARG A 4 -9.87 -2.53 -86.43
C ARG A 4 -9.65 -1.09 -85.90
N GLY A 5 -9.94 -0.90 -84.59
CA GLY A 5 -9.31 0.15 -83.76
C GLY A 5 -9.85 0.28 -82.33
N ARG A 6 -9.20 -0.39 -81.35
CA ARG A 6 -9.18 -0.07 -79.90
C ARG A 6 -7.75 0.44 -79.56
N PRO A 7 -7.51 1.30 -78.55
CA PRO A 7 -7.75 1.06 -77.11
C PRO A 7 -8.69 2.15 -76.50
N ALA A 8 -8.77 2.50 -75.21
CA ALA A 8 -7.98 2.18 -74.01
C ALA A 8 -8.83 2.17 -72.72
N LEU A 9 -8.19 2.42 -71.56
CA LEU A 9 -8.77 2.49 -70.21
C LEU A 9 -8.93 3.93 -69.72
N LEU A 10 -9.93 4.18 -68.87
CA LEU A 10 -9.70 4.75 -67.54
C LEU A 10 -10.89 4.43 -66.64
N ALA A 11 -10.63 3.72 -65.53
CA ALA A 11 -11.65 3.32 -64.57
C ALA A 11 -11.72 4.32 -63.41
N PHE A 12 -12.92 4.73 -63.03
CA PHE A 12 -13.18 5.33 -61.73
C PHE A 12 -14.14 4.44 -60.94
N ALA A 13 -13.56 3.54 -60.14
CA ALA A 13 -14.29 2.79 -59.14
C ALA A 13 -14.30 3.60 -57.83
N ALA A 14 -15.36 4.37 -57.61
CA ALA A 14 -15.66 4.98 -56.32
C ALA A 14 -16.71 4.14 -55.59
N VAL A 15 -16.33 2.92 -55.18
CA VAL A 15 -17.17 2.10 -54.29
C VAL A 15 -17.13 2.74 -52.91
N THR A 16 -18.29 3.17 -52.42
CA THR A 16 -18.49 3.71 -51.08
C THR A 16 -18.10 2.67 -50.02
N ALA A 17 -16.90 2.81 -49.46
CA ALA A 17 -16.44 2.05 -48.29
C ALA A 17 -17.10 2.56 -46.99
N VAL A 18 -18.44 2.52 -46.94
CA VAL A 18 -19.21 2.72 -45.72
C VAL A 18 -19.61 1.34 -45.21
N TYR A 19 -18.72 0.67 -44.46
CA TYR A 19 -19.00 -0.40 -43.49
C TYR A 19 -17.69 -0.98 -42.93
N LEU A 20 -17.02 -0.23 -42.02
CA LEU A 20 -15.89 -0.76 -41.23
C LEU A 20 -15.65 0.03 -39.92
N LEU A 21 -16.72 0.56 -39.31
CA LEU A 21 -16.68 1.41 -38.10
C LEU A 21 -17.35 0.77 -36.86
N TRP A 22 -17.45 -0.56 -36.81
CA TRP A 22 -18.18 -1.30 -35.77
C TRP A 22 -17.39 -2.43 -35.09
N LEU A 23 -16.06 -2.32 -34.98
CA LEU A 23 -15.20 -3.31 -34.31
C LEU A 23 -14.06 -2.71 -33.46
N PHE A 24 -14.30 -1.64 -32.69
CA PHE A 24 -13.38 -1.23 -31.61
C PHE A 24 -14.10 -0.83 -30.31
N PRO A 25 -14.32 -1.78 -29.39
CA PRO A 25 -14.71 -1.51 -28.02
C PRO A 25 -13.70 -2.09 -27.00
N SER A 26 -12.45 -1.63 -27.06
CA SER A 26 -11.49 -1.72 -25.95
C SER A 26 -10.83 -0.36 -25.77
N ALA A 27 -10.39 -0.04 -24.55
CA ALA A 27 -9.38 0.98 -24.38
C ALA A 27 -8.14 0.48 -25.14
N LEU A 28 -7.61 1.29 -26.07
CA LEU A 28 -6.42 0.90 -26.81
C LEU A 28 -5.26 0.80 -25.83
N GLU A 29 -4.71 -0.39 -25.68
CA GLU A 29 -3.44 -0.62 -24.98
C GLU A 29 -2.40 0.30 -25.63
N THR A 30 -1.86 1.25 -24.89
CA THR A 30 -0.82 2.12 -25.43
C THR A 30 0.49 1.34 -25.51
N GLN A 31 1.32 1.67 -26.50
CA GLN A 31 2.66 1.08 -26.63
C GLN A 31 3.45 1.21 -25.31
N ASP A 32 3.33 2.36 -24.65
CA ASP A 32 3.94 2.65 -23.35
C ASP A 32 3.46 1.69 -22.24
N THR A 33 2.17 1.32 -22.25
CA THR A 33 1.60 0.36 -21.28
C THR A 33 2.12 -1.06 -21.53
N VAL A 34 2.18 -1.49 -22.79
CA VAL A 34 2.74 -2.79 -23.18
C VAL A 34 4.22 -2.88 -22.76
N GLU A 35 5.00 -1.83 -23.02
CA GLU A 35 6.41 -1.76 -22.62
C GLU A 35 6.60 -1.66 -21.11
N LEU A 36 5.66 -1.04 -20.37
CA LEU A 36 5.68 -1.00 -18.92
C LEU A 36 5.51 -2.40 -18.31
N CYS A 37 4.47 -3.14 -18.70
CA CYS A 37 4.17 -4.45 -18.13
C CYS A 37 5.21 -5.51 -18.53
N LYS A 38 5.73 -5.41 -19.77
CA LYS A 38 6.80 -6.30 -20.26
C LYS A 38 8.09 -6.23 -19.42
N LYS A 39 8.38 -5.13 -18.72
CA LYS A 39 9.54 -5.03 -17.79
C LYS A 39 9.44 -5.98 -16.60
N PHE A 40 8.24 -6.46 -16.28
CA PHE A 40 7.95 -7.41 -15.21
C PHE A 40 7.56 -8.79 -15.74
N GLU A 41 7.71 -9.04 -17.05
CA GLU A 41 7.24 -10.23 -17.75
C GLU A 41 5.71 -10.45 -17.66
N TRP A 42 4.95 -9.37 -17.43
CA TRP A 42 3.49 -9.39 -17.33
C TRP A 42 2.82 -8.87 -18.61
N SER A 43 1.64 -9.39 -18.92
CA SER A 43 0.74 -8.82 -19.94
C SER A 43 0.05 -7.55 -19.43
N VAL A 44 -0.58 -6.80 -20.33
CA VAL A 44 -1.50 -5.72 -19.96
C VAL A 44 -2.79 -6.35 -19.39
N TYR A 45 -3.36 -5.75 -18.34
CA TYR A 45 -4.63 -6.19 -17.78
C TYR A 45 -5.78 -5.87 -18.77
N PRO A 46 -6.62 -6.85 -19.14
CA PRO A 46 -7.63 -6.67 -20.18
C PRO A 46 -8.79 -5.79 -19.70
N GLU A 47 -8.68 -4.48 -19.91
CA GLU A 47 -9.77 -3.54 -19.68
C GLU A 47 -10.91 -3.77 -20.69
N SER A 48 -12.16 -3.66 -20.24
CA SER A 48 -13.33 -3.71 -21.11
C SER A 48 -14.30 -2.57 -20.80
N PRO A 49 -14.95 -1.94 -21.80
CA PRO A 49 -15.90 -0.86 -21.56
C PRO A 49 -17.07 -1.23 -20.65
N LYS A 50 -17.41 -2.54 -20.56
CA LYS A 50 -18.44 -3.07 -19.67
C LYS A 50 -18.01 -3.17 -18.20
N ARG A 51 -16.70 -3.36 -17.94
CA ARG A 51 -16.14 -3.33 -16.58
C ARG A 51 -15.69 -1.92 -16.20
N GLY A 52 -15.24 -1.10 -17.14
CA GLY A 52 -14.58 0.18 -16.84
C GLY A 52 -13.24 -0.03 -16.13
N ARG A 53 -12.60 1.07 -15.71
CA ARG A 53 -11.23 1.06 -15.16
C ARG A 53 -11.07 0.04 -14.02
N ARG A 54 -9.96 -0.71 -14.02
CA ARG A 54 -9.57 -1.58 -12.90
C ARG A 54 -9.42 -0.76 -11.61
N ARG A 55 -10.01 -1.21 -10.51
CA ARG A 55 -9.98 -0.53 -9.21
C ARG A 55 -8.80 -0.99 -8.36
N ILE A 56 -8.30 -0.10 -7.51
CA ILE A 56 -7.34 -0.42 -6.46
C ILE A 56 -7.98 -0.21 -5.09
N TYR A 57 -7.93 -1.25 -4.26
CA TYR A 57 -8.31 -1.22 -2.86
C TYR A 57 -7.04 -1.30 -2.00
N ASP A 58 -6.91 -0.37 -1.08
CA ASP A 58 -5.78 -0.28 -0.15
C ASP A 58 -6.25 -0.71 1.25
N LEU A 59 -5.85 -1.90 1.69
CA LEU A 59 -6.31 -2.56 2.91
C LEU A 59 -5.20 -2.52 3.96
N PHE A 60 -5.46 -1.87 5.09
CA PHE A 60 -4.48 -1.77 6.17
C PHE A 60 -5.14 -1.68 7.55
N LEU A 61 -4.38 -2.14 8.55
CA LEU A 61 -4.73 -2.00 9.96
C LEU A 61 -4.23 -0.65 10.50
N ILE A 62 -5.01 -0.04 11.38
CA ILE A 62 -4.62 1.19 12.09
C ILE A 62 -4.71 0.98 13.61
N ASN A 63 -3.68 1.41 14.35
CA ASN A 63 -3.62 1.29 15.80
C ASN A 63 -3.70 2.66 16.48
N THR A 64 -2.66 3.48 16.32
CA THR A 64 -2.55 4.86 16.84
C THR A 64 -1.97 5.85 15.82
N GLU A 65 -1.59 5.38 14.63
CA GLU A 65 -0.71 6.07 13.68
C GLU A 65 -1.46 7.10 12.81
N THR A 66 -2.18 8.07 13.38
CA THR A 66 -3.00 9.03 12.59
C THR A 66 -2.20 9.88 11.61
N ASP A 67 -0.95 10.21 11.94
CA ASP A 67 -0.10 10.98 11.02
C ASP A 67 0.29 10.13 9.79
N TRP A 68 0.50 8.82 9.95
CA TRP A 68 0.64 7.87 8.83
C TRP A 68 -0.64 7.71 8.03
N LEU A 69 -1.80 7.63 8.68
CA LEU A 69 -3.09 7.61 8.00
C LEU A 69 -3.26 8.85 7.10
N GLU A 70 -2.88 10.04 7.56
CA GLU A 70 -2.93 11.24 6.73
C GLU A 70 -1.91 11.22 5.58
N VAL A 71 -0.65 10.85 5.84
CA VAL A 71 0.40 10.74 4.80
C VAL A 71 -0.03 9.76 3.71
N ARG A 72 -0.50 8.58 4.10
CA ARG A 72 -0.99 7.52 3.21
C ARG A 72 -2.16 7.99 2.36
N LEU A 73 -3.20 8.52 3.00
CA LEU A 73 -4.39 9.03 2.31
C LEU A 73 -4.04 10.19 1.38
N GLY A 74 -3.15 11.10 1.78
CA GLY A 74 -2.72 12.26 0.99
C GLY A 74 -1.87 11.90 -0.22
N THR A 75 -0.91 10.98 -0.07
CA THR A 75 0.00 10.58 -1.16
C THR A 75 -0.63 9.64 -2.17
N MET A 76 -1.53 8.76 -1.74
CA MET A 76 -2.13 7.75 -2.62
C MET A 76 -3.51 8.16 -3.17
N TYR A 77 -4.05 9.34 -2.78
CA TYR A 77 -5.47 9.67 -2.97
C TYR A 77 -5.96 9.53 -4.40
N ASP A 78 -5.19 10.02 -5.37
CA ASP A 78 -5.61 10.06 -6.78
C ASP A 78 -5.58 8.66 -7.42
N GLN A 79 -4.66 7.81 -6.95
CA GLN A 79 -4.39 6.48 -7.49
C GLN A 79 -5.11 5.33 -6.79
N VAL A 80 -5.66 5.52 -5.59
CA VAL A 80 -6.50 4.51 -4.92
C VAL A 80 -7.97 4.75 -5.22
N ASP A 81 -8.77 3.71 -5.37
CA ASP A 81 -10.23 3.83 -5.52
C ASP A 81 -10.93 3.78 -4.16
N TYR A 82 -10.51 2.88 -3.27
CA TYR A 82 -10.98 2.82 -1.88
C TYR A 82 -9.87 2.49 -0.89
N PHE A 83 -9.82 3.25 0.21
CA PHE A 83 -8.98 2.94 1.37
C PHE A 83 -9.83 2.21 2.40
N VAL A 84 -9.52 0.94 2.65
CA VAL A 84 -10.23 0.07 3.61
C VAL A 84 -9.46 0.11 4.92
N VAL A 85 -9.85 1.08 5.77
CA VAL A 85 -9.21 1.39 7.05
C VAL A 85 -9.84 0.54 8.13
N VAL A 86 -9.08 -0.41 8.68
CA VAL A 86 -9.59 -1.36 9.66
C VAL A 86 -8.97 -1.16 11.02
N GLU A 87 -9.81 -1.02 12.03
CA GLU A 87 -9.41 -0.67 13.39
C GLU A 87 -9.99 -1.67 14.39
N SER A 88 -9.17 -2.07 15.36
CA SER A 88 -9.58 -2.90 16.49
C SER A 88 -9.68 -2.05 17.76
N ASN A 89 -10.56 -2.43 18.70
CA ASN A 89 -10.55 -1.90 20.06
C ASN A 89 -9.57 -2.64 20.99
N ARG A 90 -8.71 -3.49 20.43
CA ARG A 90 -7.62 -4.21 21.11
C ARG A 90 -6.32 -4.19 20.32
N THR A 91 -5.18 -4.18 21.02
CA THR A 91 -3.84 -4.41 20.45
C THR A 91 -3.64 -5.88 20.05
N PHE A 92 -2.56 -6.19 19.31
CA PHE A 92 -2.18 -7.59 19.07
C PHE A 92 -1.77 -8.29 20.37
N THR A 93 -1.22 -7.55 21.32
CA THR A 93 -0.97 -8.00 22.71
C THR A 93 -2.24 -8.11 23.59
N GLY A 94 -3.43 -8.01 23.02
CA GLY A 94 -4.72 -8.25 23.69
C GLY A 94 -5.21 -7.15 24.64
N LYS A 95 -4.49 -6.02 24.74
CA LYS A 95 -4.86 -4.89 25.61
C LYS A 95 -5.96 -4.07 24.95
N ASP A 96 -6.97 -3.66 25.70
CA ASP A 96 -8.02 -2.76 25.18
C ASP A 96 -7.43 -1.39 24.82
N LYS A 97 -7.94 -0.77 23.75
CA LYS A 97 -7.53 0.55 23.23
C LYS A 97 -8.71 1.34 22.67
N PRO A 98 -8.64 2.69 22.64
CA PRO A 98 -9.64 3.52 21.98
C PRO A 98 -9.66 3.31 20.45
N LEU A 99 -10.75 3.76 19.83
CA LEU A 99 -10.98 3.69 18.39
C LEU A 99 -10.66 5.06 17.77
N ILE A 100 -9.38 5.45 17.81
CA ILE A 100 -8.89 6.78 17.43
C ILE A 100 -9.40 7.29 16.07
N VAL A 101 -9.62 6.42 15.08
CA VAL A 101 -10.13 6.84 13.76
C VAL A 101 -11.65 7.03 13.78
N LYS A 102 -12.38 6.16 14.48
CA LYS A 102 -13.83 6.26 14.67
C LYS A 102 -14.22 7.47 15.51
N ASP A 103 -13.53 7.65 16.64
CA ASP A 103 -13.78 8.71 17.62
C ASP A 103 -13.48 10.10 17.00
N ARG A 104 -12.59 10.15 16.01
CA ARG A 104 -12.20 11.36 15.26
C ARG A 104 -12.75 11.36 13.82
N TRP A 105 -13.80 10.59 13.52
CA TRP A 105 -14.27 10.36 12.13
C TRP A 105 -14.51 11.65 11.32
N ALA A 106 -15.00 12.71 11.98
CA ALA A 106 -15.28 14.01 11.37
C ALA A 106 -14.02 14.72 10.83
N GLU A 107 -12.84 14.50 11.41
CA GLU A 107 -11.58 15.10 10.96
C GLU A 107 -11.15 14.57 9.56
N TRP A 108 -11.58 13.34 9.23
CA TRP A 108 -11.26 12.66 7.97
C TRP A 108 -12.21 13.03 6.81
N ALA A 109 -13.11 14.00 7.00
CA ALA A 109 -14.17 14.36 6.03
C ALA A 109 -13.67 14.59 4.60
N LYS A 110 -12.46 15.17 4.44
CA LYS A 110 -11.82 15.39 3.12
C LYS A 110 -11.58 14.09 2.33
N PHE A 111 -11.50 12.94 3.00
CA PHE A 111 -11.21 11.64 2.39
C PHE A 111 -12.42 10.69 2.33
N HIS A 112 -13.56 10.98 2.99
CA HIS A 112 -14.73 10.09 3.13
C HIS A 112 -15.31 9.55 1.81
N LYS A 113 -15.06 10.21 0.67
CA LYS A 113 -15.44 9.71 -0.66
C LYS A 113 -14.83 8.33 -0.95
N LYS A 114 -13.54 8.18 -0.66
CA LYS A 114 -12.74 6.96 -0.92
C LYS A 114 -12.43 6.16 0.35
N MET A 115 -12.36 6.81 1.50
CA MET A 115 -12.14 6.16 2.80
C MET A 115 -13.37 5.35 3.21
N VAL A 116 -13.14 4.10 3.60
CA VAL A 116 -14.10 3.18 4.21
C VAL A 116 -13.53 2.78 5.56
N TYR A 117 -14.32 2.91 6.61
CA TYR A 117 -13.95 2.46 7.95
C TYR A 117 -14.66 1.14 8.28
N HIS A 118 -13.93 0.23 8.91
CA HIS A 118 -14.51 -0.95 9.55
C HIS A 118 -13.88 -1.19 10.93
N GLN A 119 -14.73 -1.41 11.94
CA GLN A 119 -14.27 -1.87 13.25
C GLN A 119 -14.25 -3.39 13.27
N VAL A 120 -13.09 -3.99 13.58
CA VAL A 120 -12.96 -5.46 13.71
C VAL A 120 -13.97 -6.01 14.71
N GLN A 121 -14.79 -6.96 14.25
CA GLN A 121 -15.71 -7.71 15.09
C GLN A 121 -15.00 -8.97 15.58
N VAL A 122 -14.65 -9.02 16.86
CA VAL A 122 -14.00 -10.17 17.50
C VAL A 122 -15.09 -11.03 18.17
N PRO A 123 -15.32 -12.29 17.75
CA PRO A 123 -16.31 -13.14 18.40
C PRO A 123 -15.81 -13.56 19.79
N ALA A 124 -16.74 -13.74 20.75
CA ALA A 124 -16.38 -14.11 22.13
C ALA A 124 -15.65 -15.46 22.25
N SER A 125 -15.80 -16.35 21.27
CA SER A 125 -15.08 -17.61 21.16
C SER A 125 -13.63 -17.49 20.69
N PHE A 126 -13.18 -16.30 20.25
CA PHE A 126 -11.79 -16.09 19.85
C PHE A 126 -10.89 -15.95 21.09
N GLN A 127 -10.04 -16.95 21.30
CA GLN A 127 -9.13 -17.07 22.45
C GLN A 127 -7.70 -17.31 21.93
N PRO A 128 -7.04 -16.27 21.38
CA PRO A 128 -5.72 -16.42 20.74
C PRO A 128 -4.66 -16.81 21.76
N GLN A 129 -3.75 -17.70 21.36
CA GLN A 129 -2.62 -18.14 22.19
C GLN A 129 -1.38 -17.24 22.02
N SER A 130 -1.39 -16.35 21.03
CA SER A 130 -0.27 -15.47 20.70
C SER A 130 -0.72 -14.11 20.13
N ALA A 131 0.20 -13.13 20.17
CA ALA A 131 -0.03 -11.86 19.49
C ALA A 131 -0.11 -12.03 17.96
N TRP A 132 0.64 -12.98 17.40
CA TRP A 132 0.60 -13.35 15.98
C TRP A 132 -0.76 -13.91 15.55
N GLU A 133 -1.41 -14.76 16.35
CA GLU A 133 -2.80 -15.19 16.07
C GLU A 133 -3.79 -14.03 16.10
N THR A 134 -3.59 -13.09 17.02
CA THR A 134 -4.43 -11.89 17.15
C THR A 134 -4.27 -10.98 15.93
N GLU A 135 -3.03 -10.74 15.51
CA GLU A 135 -2.67 -10.00 14.31
C GLU A 135 -3.20 -10.68 13.03
N GLY A 136 -3.02 -12.00 12.89
CA GLY A 136 -3.51 -12.74 11.73
C GLY A 136 -5.04 -12.76 11.63
N PHE A 137 -5.75 -12.82 12.77
CA PHE A 137 -7.20 -12.61 12.80
C PHE A 137 -7.58 -11.20 12.32
N MET A 138 -6.92 -10.16 12.86
CA MET A 138 -7.20 -8.76 12.49
C MET A 138 -6.86 -8.47 11.02
N ARG A 139 -5.73 -8.98 10.51
CA ARG A 139 -5.37 -8.90 9.08
C ARG A 139 -6.44 -9.55 8.22
N ASN A 140 -6.87 -10.76 8.55
CA ASN A 140 -7.88 -11.45 7.76
C ASN A 140 -9.24 -10.73 7.78
N ALA A 141 -9.58 -10.00 8.86
CA ALA A 141 -10.76 -9.14 8.90
C ALA A 141 -10.76 -7.99 7.85
N LEU A 142 -9.61 -7.65 7.25
CA LEU A 142 -9.54 -6.74 6.09
C LEU A 142 -10.39 -7.27 4.91
N LEU A 143 -10.34 -8.59 4.65
CA LEU A 143 -11.12 -9.24 3.60
C LEU A 143 -12.44 -9.79 4.15
N ASP A 144 -12.32 -10.69 5.14
CA ASP A 144 -13.41 -11.52 5.69
C ASP A 144 -14.52 -10.69 6.36
N GLN A 145 -14.24 -9.42 6.71
CA GLN A 145 -15.23 -8.49 7.27
C GLN A 145 -15.33 -7.21 6.45
N ALA A 146 -14.25 -6.43 6.33
CA ALA A 146 -14.34 -5.06 5.83
C ALA A 146 -14.68 -4.99 4.33
N VAL A 147 -14.00 -5.78 3.49
CA VAL A 147 -14.34 -5.89 2.05
C VAL A 147 -15.70 -6.55 1.83
N GLU A 148 -16.01 -7.64 2.54
CA GLU A 148 -17.29 -8.33 2.33
C GLU A 148 -18.52 -7.54 2.82
N GLN A 149 -18.34 -6.59 3.75
CA GLN A 149 -19.39 -5.68 4.21
C GLN A 149 -19.47 -4.38 3.37
N LEU A 150 -18.64 -4.21 2.34
CA LEU A 150 -18.74 -3.06 1.44
C LEU A 150 -20.13 -2.98 0.76
N PRO A 151 -20.71 -1.78 0.62
CA PRO A 151 -21.90 -1.59 -0.21
C PRO A 151 -21.68 -2.07 -1.64
N ALA A 152 -22.71 -2.62 -2.29
CA ALA A 152 -22.58 -3.25 -3.61
C ALA A 152 -21.87 -2.39 -4.67
N ALA A 153 -22.07 -1.06 -4.67
CA ALA A 153 -21.38 -0.13 -5.57
C ALA A 153 -19.85 -0.03 -5.33
N LYS A 154 -19.43 -0.25 -4.08
CA LYS A 154 -18.04 -0.25 -3.61
C LYS A 154 -17.39 -1.63 -3.57
N LYS A 155 -18.13 -2.76 -3.71
CA LYS A 155 -17.50 -4.09 -3.72
C LYS A 155 -16.48 -4.25 -4.86
N PRO A 156 -15.37 -4.98 -4.64
CA PRO A 156 -14.44 -5.35 -5.70
C PRO A 156 -15.09 -6.29 -6.71
N ARG A 157 -14.53 -6.30 -7.91
CA ARG A 157 -14.91 -7.18 -9.02
C ARG A 157 -13.75 -8.10 -9.32
N LEU A 158 -14.01 -9.22 -10.00
CA LEU A 158 -12.96 -10.17 -10.38
C LEU A 158 -11.82 -9.47 -11.14
N GLY A 159 -10.62 -9.55 -10.58
CA GLY A 159 -9.41 -8.93 -11.08
C GLY A 159 -9.09 -7.54 -10.51
N ASP A 160 -9.97 -6.86 -9.76
CA ASP A 160 -9.61 -5.59 -9.08
C ASP A 160 -8.47 -5.82 -8.07
N VAL A 161 -7.54 -4.87 -7.94
CA VAL A 161 -6.32 -5.02 -7.11
C VAL A 161 -6.65 -4.83 -5.63
N LEU A 162 -6.13 -5.71 -4.79
CA LEU A 162 -6.10 -5.56 -3.34
C LEU A 162 -4.64 -5.43 -2.88
N ILE A 163 -4.32 -4.38 -2.13
CA ILE A 163 -3.01 -4.18 -1.49
C ILE A 163 -3.19 -4.40 0.02
N VAL A 164 -2.37 -5.25 0.63
CA VAL A 164 -2.37 -5.54 2.06
C VAL A 164 -1.06 -5.06 2.68
N SER A 165 -1.18 -4.11 3.60
CA SER A 165 -0.06 -3.36 4.16
C SER A 165 -0.25 -3.03 5.63
N ASP A 166 0.86 -2.73 6.31
CA ASP A 166 0.84 -2.01 7.57
C ASP A 166 0.78 -0.48 7.28
N ALA A 167 0.35 0.35 8.24
CA ALA A 167 0.00 1.75 7.98
C ALA A 167 1.18 2.61 7.44
N ASP A 168 2.40 2.31 7.90
CA ASP A 168 3.69 2.93 7.61
C ASP A 168 4.39 2.37 6.35
N GLU A 169 3.75 1.43 5.63
CA GLU A 169 4.18 0.88 4.34
C GLU A 169 3.37 1.54 3.19
N VAL A 170 3.85 2.63 2.61
CA VAL A 170 3.13 3.48 1.64
C VAL A 170 3.58 3.19 0.20
N PRO A 171 2.75 2.56 -0.66
CA PRO A 171 3.02 2.42 -2.09
C PRO A 171 3.21 3.75 -2.83
N ARG A 172 4.16 3.76 -3.77
CA ARG A 172 4.38 4.91 -4.66
C ARG A 172 3.23 5.03 -5.68
N PRO A 173 2.80 6.25 -6.04
CA PRO A 173 1.78 6.46 -7.08
C PRO A 173 2.07 5.72 -8.41
N SER A 174 3.33 5.68 -8.86
CA SER A 174 3.75 4.95 -10.06
C SER A 174 3.64 3.43 -9.95
N THR A 175 3.81 2.87 -8.75
CA THR A 175 3.56 1.44 -8.48
C THR A 175 2.07 1.12 -8.58
N LEU A 176 1.21 2.02 -8.09
CA LEU A 176 -0.24 1.88 -8.23
C LEU A 176 -0.66 1.90 -9.71
N GLU A 177 0.01 2.69 -10.55
CA GLU A 177 -0.20 2.69 -12.01
C GLU A 177 0.19 1.35 -12.65
N ILE A 178 1.35 0.78 -12.28
CA ILE A 178 1.78 -0.57 -12.73
C ILE A 178 0.74 -1.63 -12.32
N LEU A 179 0.36 -1.68 -11.04
CA LEU A 179 -0.61 -2.66 -10.52
C LEU A 179 -1.98 -2.53 -11.19
N ARG A 180 -2.39 -1.31 -11.56
CA ARG A 180 -3.61 -1.11 -12.34
C ARG A 180 -3.47 -1.68 -13.75
N ALA A 181 -2.39 -1.33 -14.43
CA ALA A 181 -2.22 -1.54 -15.86
C ALA A 181 -1.84 -2.97 -16.25
N CYS A 182 -1.15 -3.70 -15.38
CA CYS A 182 -0.57 -5.01 -15.71
C CYS A 182 -1.34 -6.18 -15.13
N ASP A 183 -1.40 -7.30 -15.85
CA ASP A 183 -2.02 -8.53 -15.39
C ASP A 183 -1.09 -9.24 -14.40
N ILE A 184 -1.19 -8.80 -13.14
CA ILE A 184 -0.30 -9.21 -12.06
C ILE A 184 -0.50 -10.69 -11.65
N PRO A 185 0.57 -11.37 -11.20
CA PRO A 185 0.48 -12.71 -10.62
C PRO A 185 -0.31 -12.72 -9.28
N VAL A 186 -0.59 -13.92 -8.77
CA VAL A 186 -1.43 -14.13 -7.56
C VAL A 186 -0.88 -13.39 -6.34
N ARG A 187 0.45 -13.31 -6.20
CA ARG A 187 1.14 -12.53 -5.17
C ARG A 187 2.22 -11.65 -5.78
N VAL A 188 2.14 -10.34 -5.54
CA VAL A 188 3.21 -9.38 -5.86
C VAL A 188 3.80 -8.83 -4.57
N THR A 189 5.10 -9.03 -4.35
CA THR A 189 5.82 -8.37 -3.27
C THR A 189 6.24 -6.97 -3.71
N LEU A 190 5.78 -5.95 -3.00
CA LEU A 190 6.16 -4.56 -3.24
C LEU A 190 7.36 -4.25 -2.35
N TRP A 191 8.58 -4.28 -2.91
CA TRP A 191 9.79 -4.00 -2.12
C TRP A 191 9.85 -2.50 -1.78
N SER A 192 9.81 -2.22 -0.48
CA SER A 192 9.87 -0.87 0.08
C SER A 192 11.31 -0.43 0.33
N GLN A 193 11.60 0.83 -0.01
CA GLN A 193 12.76 1.50 0.56
C GLN A 193 12.54 1.65 2.06
N PHE A 194 13.43 1.04 2.85
CA PHE A 194 13.30 0.95 4.30
C PHE A 194 14.04 2.10 4.98
N PHE A 195 13.30 2.85 5.78
CA PHE A 195 13.76 3.97 6.60
C PHE A 195 13.38 3.73 8.06
N TYR A 196 14.13 4.36 8.97
CA TYR A 196 13.92 4.18 10.40
C TYR A 196 13.91 5.51 11.14
N TYR A 197 12.88 5.72 11.97
CA TYR A 197 12.57 6.96 12.70
C TYR A 197 12.25 8.20 11.85
N SER A 198 12.86 8.35 10.68
CA SER A 198 12.60 9.38 9.68
C SER A 198 13.19 8.96 8.33
N PHE A 199 12.85 9.68 7.27
CA PHE A 199 13.46 9.54 5.94
C PHE A 199 14.94 9.96 5.89
N GLN A 200 15.53 10.41 7.01
CA GLN A 200 16.95 10.70 7.15
C GLN A 200 17.81 9.44 7.36
N PHE A 201 17.24 8.31 7.82
CA PHE A 201 18.02 7.08 8.08
C PHE A 201 17.50 5.94 7.23
N ARG A 202 18.26 5.57 6.18
CA ARG A 202 17.92 4.52 5.22
C ARG A 202 18.65 3.23 5.60
N HIS A 203 17.95 2.09 5.58
CA HIS A 203 18.56 0.80 5.92
C HIS A 203 19.65 0.40 4.92
N ARG A 204 20.79 -0.07 5.43
CA ARG A 204 21.93 -0.59 4.66
C ARG A 204 21.81 -2.11 4.50
N GLY A 205 20.90 -2.54 3.65
CA GLY A 205 20.68 -3.97 3.39
C GLY A 205 19.68 -4.20 2.26
N THR A 206 18.95 -5.31 2.35
CA THR A 206 17.81 -5.57 1.45
C THR A 206 16.68 -4.57 1.70
N ASP A 207 15.96 -4.23 0.62
CA ASP A 207 14.66 -3.54 0.71
C ASP A 207 13.68 -4.35 1.59
N TRP A 208 12.75 -3.67 2.25
CA TRP A 208 11.73 -4.32 3.07
C TRP A 208 10.72 -5.03 2.16
N HIS A 209 10.52 -6.34 2.37
CA HIS A 209 9.73 -7.21 1.49
C HIS A 209 8.22 -7.11 1.71
N ALA A 210 7.70 -5.88 1.80
CA ALA A 210 6.30 -5.55 1.95
C ALA A 210 6.07 -4.07 1.59
N PRO A 211 4.87 -3.66 1.16
CA PRO A 211 3.59 -4.37 1.24
C PRO A 211 3.38 -5.46 0.18
N HIS A 212 2.22 -6.12 0.19
CA HIS A 212 1.89 -7.19 -0.77
C HIS A 212 0.62 -6.85 -1.53
N ALA A 213 0.58 -7.16 -2.83
CA ALA A 213 -0.61 -7.02 -3.66
C ALA A 213 -1.08 -8.37 -4.21
N THR A 214 -2.38 -8.48 -4.40
CA THR A 214 -3.09 -9.57 -5.08
C THR A 214 -4.26 -9.00 -5.88
N PHE A 215 -5.08 -9.84 -6.49
CA PHE A 215 -6.33 -9.44 -7.12
C PHE A 215 -7.52 -10.16 -6.45
N TYR A 216 -8.67 -9.48 -6.41
CA TYR A 216 -9.91 -10.09 -5.93
C TYR A 216 -10.36 -11.19 -6.90
N ASN A 217 -10.52 -12.40 -6.39
CA ASN A 217 -10.92 -13.59 -7.12
C ASN A 217 -12.19 -14.24 -6.54
N GLY A 218 -13.07 -13.44 -5.92
CA GLY A 218 -14.25 -13.94 -5.24
C GLY A 218 -13.88 -14.77 -4.01
N ILE A 219 -14.45 -15.97 -3.88
CA ILE A 219 -14.17 -16.89 -2.76
C ILE A 219 -12.72 -17.38 -2.73
N ASP A 220 -12.05 -17.40 -3.88
CA ASP A 220 -10.66 -17.86 -4.04
C ASP A 220 -9.65 -16.71 -3.93
N THR A 221 -10.05 -15.57 -3.34
CA THR A 221 -9.14 -14.45 -3.07
C THR A 221 -8.16 -14.85 -1.97
N VAL A 222 -6.85 -14.65 -2.20
CA VAL A 222 -5.83 -14.90 -1.18
C VAL A 222 -6.11 -14.07 0.07
N ARG A 223 -6.22 -14.72 1.22
CA ARG A 223 -6.55 -14.06 2.48
C ARG A 223 -5.38 -13.17 2.94
N PRO A 224 -5.65 -12.00 3.56
CA PRO A 224 -4.63 -11.02 3.90
C PRO A 224 -3.43 -11.54 4.69
N ASP A 225 -3.63 -12.43 5.66
CA ASP A 225 -2.54 -12.98 6.48
C ASP A 225 -1.69 -14.01 5.72
N ASP A 226 -2.34 -14.86 4.91
CA ASP A 226 -1.67 -15.82 4.02
C ASP A 226 -0.88 -15.08 2.92
N LEU A 227 -1.40 -13.95 2.40
CA LEU A 227 -0.71 -13.06 1.46
C LEU A 227 0.55 -12.41 2.08
N ARG A 228 0.45 -11.93 3.32
CA ARG A 228 1.58 -11.32 4.05
C ARG A 228 2.67 -12.33 4.38
N SER A 229 2.28 -13.51 4.88
CA SER A 229 3.21 -14.57 5.29
C SER A 229 3.76 -15.42 4.15
N GLY A 230 3.09 -15.43 2.99
CA GLY A 230 3.39 -16.34 1.87
C GLY A 230 2.86 -17.77 2.07
N LYS A 231 2.15 -18.04 3.16
CA LYS A 231 1.73 -19.37 3.59
C LYS A 231 0.79 -20.03 2.56
N GLY A 232 1.20 -21.19 2.05
CA GLY A 232 0.42 -21.96 1.08
C GLY A 232 0.39 -21.35 -0.33
N LEU A 233 1.34 -20.45 -0.63
CA LEU A 233 1.46 -19.79 -1.93
C LEU A 233 2.71 -20.23 -2.71
N ASP A 234 3.37 -21.30 -2.28
CA ASP A 234 4.61 -21.81 -2.87
C ASP A 234 4.44 -22.21 -4.34
N ASP A 235 3.29 -22.80 -4.69
CA ASP A 235 2.98 -23.32 -6.04
C ASP A 235 2.20 -22.34 -6.94
N VAL A 236 1.88 -21.12 -6.48
CA VAL A 236 1.17 -20.12 -7.30
C VAL A 236 2.13 -19.13 -7.96
N PRO A 237 1.78 -18.53 -9.12
CA PRO A 237 2.58 -17.47 -9.70
C PRO A 237 2.80 -16.32 -8.72
N GLN A 238 4.07 -15.92 -8.56
CA GLN A 238 4.47 -14.76 -7.75
C GLN A 238 5.36 -13.81 -8.57
N GLY A 239 5.48 -12.57 -8.12
CA GLY A 239 6.38 -11.58 -8.70
C GLY A 239 6.75 -10.47 -7.71
N GLY A 240 7.54 -9.49 -8.14
CA GLY A 240 7.95 -8.39 -7.29
C GLY A 240 8.21 -7.10 -8.04
N ILE A 241 8.05 -5.97 -7.34
CA ILE A 241 8.36 -4.63 -7.87
C ILE A 241 9.39 -4.00 -6.93
N GLY A 242 10.60 -3.78 -7.44
CA GLY A 242 11.68 -3.08 -6.72
C GLY A 242 11.39 -1.58 -6.56
N ASN A 243 11.86 -0.98 -5.46
CA ASN A 243 11.65 0.45 -5.16
C ASN A 243 10.19 0.93 -5.33
N SER A 244 9.25 0.12 -4.86
CA SER A 244 7.82 0.28 -5.18
C SER A 244 7.02 1.04 -4.12
N SER A 245 7.59 1.15 -2.93
CA SER A 245 6.93 1.66 -1.73
C SER A 245 7.96 2.32 -0.82
N TRP A 246 7.50 3.10 0.15
CA TRP A 246 8.29 3.55 1.29
C TRP A 246 7.84 2.77 2.53
N HIS A 247 8.77 2.32 3.37
CA HIS A 247 8.49 1.84 4.72
C HIS A 247 9.33 2.66 5.69
N CYS A 248 8.68 3.37 6.61
CA CYS A 248 9.37 4.22 7.60
C CYS A 248 8.97 3.76 9.00
N SER A 249 9.70 2.76 9.52
CA SER A 249 9.37 2.15 10.80
C SER A 249 9.65 3.11 11.96
N SER A 250 8.73 3.13 12.93
CA SER A 250 8.82 3.94 14.15
C SER A 250 8.95 5.46 13.94
N CYS A 251 8.51 5.96 12.78
CA CYS A 251 8.55 7.37 12.43
C CYS A 251 7.41 8.17 13.10
N PHE A 252 7.53 8.37 14.42
CA PHE A 252 6.49 8.98 15.27
C PHE A 252 6.84 10.39 15.76
N ARG A 253 5.81 11.21 16.02
CA ARG A 253 5.97 12.61 16.46
C ARG A 253 6.35 12.71 17.94
N THR A 254 6.04 11.67 18.72
CA THR A 254 6.24 11.62 20.17
C THR A 254 6.91 10.32 20.63
N VAL A 255 7.66 10.41 21.73
CA VAL A 255 8.19 9.26 22.47
C VAL A 255 7.04 8.39 22.96
N LYS A 256 5.91 9.00 23.36
CA LYS A 256 4.71 8.27 23.76
C LYS A 256 4.14 7.38 22.64
N GLU A 257 4.07 7.86 21.40
CA GLU A 257 3.64 7.04 20.24
C GLU A 257 4.61 5.89 19.99
N PHE A 258 5.93 6.14 20.09
CA PHE A 258 6.97 5.12 19.98
C PHE A 258 6.78 3.99 21.02
N GLN A 259 6.69 4.35 22.30
CA GLN A 259 6.43 3.41 23.40
C GLN A 259 5.11 2.65 23.20
N THR A 260 4.08 3.31 22.65
CA THR A 260 2.78 2.69 22.39
C THR A 260 2.88 1.62 21.29
N LYS A 261 3.59 1.87 20.19
CA LYS A 261 3.86 0.85 19.15
C LYS A 261 4.62 -0.34 19.74
N LEU A 262 5.69 -0.09 20.48
CA LEU A 262 6.53 -1.10 21.10
C LEU A 262 5.77 -2.03 22.08
N LEU A 263 4.72 -1.52 22.74
CA LEU A 263 3.90 -2.28 23.69
C LEU A 263 2.67 -2.98 23.07
N SER A 264 2.40 -2.77 21.77
CA SER A 264 1.15 -3.18 21.11
C SER A 264 1.31 -4.13 19.91
N PHE A 265 2.48 -4.14 19.25
CA PHE A 265 2.81 -5.05 18.14
C PHE A 265 3.20 -6.47 18.58
N SER A 266 3.32 -7.39 17.62
CA SER A 266 3.48 -8.84 17.88
C SER A 266 4.87 -9.27 18.33
N HIS A 267 5.92 -8.48 18.06
CA HIS A 267 7.29 -8.70 18.52
C HIS A 267 7.47 -8.32 20.00
N THR A 268 6.81 -9.08 20.87
CA THR A 268 6.81 -8.84 22.32
C THR A 268 8.19 -8.94 22.98
N GLU A 269 9.14 -9.64 22.35
CA GLU A 269 10.56 -9.72 22.71
C GLU A 269 11.24 -8.34 22.77
N TYR A 270 10.75 -7.36 22.01
CA TYR A 270 11.31 -6.02 21.96
C TYR A 270 10.72 -5.06 23.02
N SER A 271 9.79 -5.51 23.87
CA SER A 271 9.11 -4.66 24.88
C SER A 271 9.90 -4.37 26.18
N GLY A 272 11.18 -4.74 26.22
CA GLY A 272 12.07 -4.60 27.36
C GLY A 272 12.18 -3.18 27.92
N GLU A 273 12.46 -3.06 29.23
CA GLU A 273 12.42 -1.76 29.94
C GLU A 273 13.37 -0.73 29.35
N LYS A 274 14.59 -1.16 28.98
CA LYS A 274 15.63 -0.36 28.33
C LYS A 274 15.10 0.37 27.08
N TYR A 275 14.40 -0.36 26.21
CA TYR A 275 13.86 0.16 24.95
C TYR A 275 12.63 1.06 25.13
N ARG A 276 12.13 1.19 26.37
CA ARG A 276 11.04 2.11 26.75
C ARG A 276 11.55 3.39 27.41
N ASP A 277 12.83 3.50 27.75
CA ASP A 277 13.37 4.71 28.37
C ASP A 277 13.37 5.90 27.37
N PRO A 278 12.83 7.08 27.74
CA PRO A 278 12.78 8.23 26.84
C PRO A 278 14.14 8.71 26.34
N ALA A 279 15.18 8.68 27.18
CA ALA A 279 16.52 9.13 26.78
C ALA A 279 17.18 8.10 25.86
N TRP A 280 17.02 6.80 26.16
CA TRP A 280 17.41 5.72 25.25
C TRP A 280 16.79 5.89 23.86
N ILE A 281 15.47 6.11 23.81
CA ILE A 281 14.73 6.32 22.55
C ILE A 281 15.26 7.56 21.82
N ALA A 282 15.37 8.70 22.50
CA ALA A 282 15.86 9.95 21.91
C ALA A 282 17.27 9.81 21.35
N ASP A 283 18.20 9.17 22.06
CA ASP A 283 19.59 9.01 21.64
C ASP A 283 19.74 8.08 20.43
N HIS A 284 18.97 6.99 20.37
CA HIS A 284 19.00 6.06 19.23
C HIS A 284 18.36 6.68 17.99
N VAL A 285 17.25 7.43 18.18
CA VAL A 285 16.55 8.16 17.13
C VAL A 285 17.42 9.27 16.53
N ARG A 286 18.12 10.06 17.36
CA ARG A 286 19.03 11.13 16.90
C ARG A 286 20.23 10.57 16.12
N ALA A 287 20.73 9.41 16.55
CA ALA A 287 21.93 8.79 16.00
C ALA A 287 21.67 7.82 14.83
N GLY A 288 20.40 7.53 14.49
CA GLY A 288 20.05 6.55 13.46
C GLY A 288 20.44 5.11 13.80
N LYS A 289 20.53 4.77 15.10
CA LYS A 289 20.96 3.45 15.58
C LYS A 289 19.78 2.51 15.73
N ASP A 290 19.98 1.21 15.49
CA ASP A 290 18.97 0.19 15.81
C ASP A 290 18.55 0.27 17.28
N MET A 291 17.23 0.27 17.54
CA MET A 291 16.70 0.43 18.89
C MET A 291 17.09 -0.73 19.82
N TYR A 292 17.39 -1.89 19.23
CA TYR A 292 17.62 -3.18 19.89
C TYR A 292 19.09 -3.63 19.80
N GLU A 293 20.00 -2.75 19.37
CA GLU A 293 21.45 -3.01 19.23
C GLU A 293 21.79 -4.27 18.41
N ARG A 294 21.01 -4.56 17.36
CA ARG A 294 21.28 -5.68 16.46
C ARG A 294 22.38 -5.30 15.46
N ASP A 295 23.52 -6.00 15.52
CA ASP A 295 24.71 -5.71 14.68
C ASP A 295 24.44 -5.73 13.15
N SER A 296 23.39 -6.41 12.69
CA SER A 296 22.99 -6.46 11.27
C SER A 296 22.23 -5.21 10.79
N GLU A 297 21.66 -4.42 11.70
CA GLU A 297 20.64 -3.41 11.41
C GLU A 297 21.30 -2.03 11.37
N ILE A 298 21.95 -1.76 10.24
CA ILE A 298 22.74 -0.55 10.03
C ILE A 298 21.93 0.43 9.18
N PHE A 299 21.91 1.70 9.56
CA PHE A 299 21.21 2.74 8.80
C PHE A 299 22.19 3.84 8.35
N ASP A 300 22.17 4.14 7.06
CA ASP A 300 22.90 5.22 6.43
C ASP A 300 22.11 6.52 6.56
N ARG A 301 22.79 7.57 7.04
CA ARG A 301 22.24 8.92 7.09
C ARG A 301 22.21 9.53 5.69
N VAL A 302 21.05 10.01 5.27
CA VAL A 302 20.80 10.70 4.01
C VAL A 302 20.28 12.10 4.32
N ASP A 303 21.18 13.08 4.29
CA ASP A 303 20.81 14.49 4.43
C ASP A 303 20.08 15.00 3.17
N ASP A 304 19.15 15.93 3.35
CA ASP A 304 18.29 16.50 2.30
C ASP A 304 17.57 15.47 1.40
N ASN A 305 17.19 14.32 1.97
CA ASN A 305 16.53 13.25 1.22
C ASN A 305 15.25 13.73 0.51
N ALA A 306 15.27 13.68 -0.83
CA ALA A 306 14.13 14.01 -1.69
C ALA A 306 13.20 12.81 -1.95
N ASP A 307 13.64 11.59 -1.64
CA ASP A 307 12.85 10.37 -1.85
C ASP A 307 11.91 10.10 -0.66
N ILE A 308 10.89 10.95 -0.55
CA ILE A 308 9.87 10.91 0.50
C ILE A 308 8.45 11.02 -0.09
N PRO A 309 7.39 10.56 0.61
CA PRO A 309 6.01 10.79 0.21
C PRO A 309 5.70 12.26 -0.08
N ASP A 310 5.02 12.54 -1.19
CA ASP A 310 4.75 13.91 -1.65
C ASP A 310 3.91 14.74 -0.65
N HIS A 311 3.11 14.07 0.16
CA HIS A 311 2.31 14.70 1.22
C HIS A 311 3.20 15.22 2.35
N ILE A 312 4.27 14.50 2.71
CA ILE A 312 5.29 14.98 3.65
C ILE A 312 6.06 16.14 3.02
N ALA A 313 6.50 16.00 1.76
CA ALA A 313 7.25 17.04 1.05
C ALA A 313 6.48 18.38 0.92
N ARG A 314 5.14 18.35 0.80
CA ARG A 314 4.28 19.54 0.75
C ARG A 314 3.89 20.10 2.12
N HIS A 315 4.05 19.35 3.20
CA HIS A 315 3.65 19.74 4.56
C HIS A 315 4.80 19.56 5.57
N LYS A 316 6.03 19.91 5.15
CA LYS A 316 7.26 19.71 5.95
C LYS A 316 7.18 20.31 7.36
N ASP A 317 6.50 21.44 7.54
CA ASP A 317 6.35 22.07 8.87
C ASP A 317 5.57 21.18 9.86
N LYS A 318 4.62 20.38 9.36
CA LYS A 318 3.82 19.43 10.16
C LYS A 318 4.57 18.11 10.39
N PHE A 319 5.25 17.61 9.36
CA PHE A 319 5.93 16.32 9.36
C PHE A 319 7.46 16.45 9.45
N SER A 320 7.96 17.49 10.09
CA SER A 320 9.40 17.81 10.17
C SER A 320 10.21 16.67 10.79
N TYR A 321 9.66 16.05 11.84
CA TYR A 321 10.19 14.85 12.50
C TYR A 321 10.26 13.60 11.59
N MET A 322 9.51 13.56 10.49
CA MET A 322 9.64 12.50 9.47
C MET A 322 10.74 12.82 8.46
N VAL A 323 11.18 14.08 8.36
CA VAL A 323 12.23 14.53 7.41
C VAL A 323 13.61 14.55 8.07
N SER A 324 13.71 15.00 9.32
CA SER A 324 14.96 15.04 10.09
C SER A 324 14.69 14.76 11.58
N ARG A 325 15.67 14.16 12.24
CA ARG A 325 15.72 13.91 13.70
C ARG A 325 16.80 14.72 14.40
N ASP A 326 17.29 15.76 13.76
CA ASP A 326 18.33 16.62 14.30
C ASP A 326 17.81 17.50 15.46
N GLY A 327 18.74 17.94 16.31
CA GLY A 327 18.47 18.76 17.49
C GLY A 327 18.34 17.95 18.79
N ASP A 328 18.30 18.70 19.90
CA ASP A 328 18.36 18.12 21.25
C ASP A 328 17.16 17.23 21.54
N SER A 329 15.95 17.60 21.07
CA SER A 329 14.74 16.80 21.27
C SER A 329 14.61 15.55 20.38
N SER A 330 15.57 15.29 19.50
CA SER A 330 15.52 14.24 18.47
C SER A 330 14.27 14.33 17.57
N GLY A 331 13.79 15.55 17.32
CA GLY A 331 12.55 15.83 16.58
C GLY A 331 11.27 15.36 17.30
N PHE A 332 11.33 14.90 18.54
CA PHE A 332 10.13 14.58 19.32
C PHE A 332 9.50 15.85 19.90
N ALA A 333 8.16 15.86 19.95
CA ALA A 333 7.38 16.98 20.49
C ALA A 333 7.14 16.90 22.01
N ASP A 334 7.48 15.78 22.66
CA ASP A 334 7.29 15.48 24.08
C ASP A 334 8.60 15.10 24.82
N TYR A 335 9.76 15.37 24.20
CA TYR A 335 11.08 15.19 24.79
C TYR A 335 11.80 16.56 24.86
N PRO A 336 12.56 16.86 25.94
CA PRO A 336 13.20 18.16 26.14
C PRO A 336 14.37 18.45 25.20
#